data_AF-A0A433BDY4-F1
#
_entry.id   AF-A0A433BDY4-F1
#
_cell.length_a   1.000
_cell.length_b   1.000
_cell.length_c   1.000
_cell.angle_alpha   90.00
_cell.angle_beta   90.00
_cell.angle_gamma   90.00
#
_symmetry.space_group_name_H-M   'P 1'
#
loop_
_entity.id
_entity.type
_entity.pdbx_description
1 polymer ?
#
loop_
_entity_poly.entity_id
_entity_poly.type
_entity_poly.pdbx_seq_one_letter_code
_entity_poly.pdbx_strand_id
1 'polypeptide(L)'
;MEKRDFMTLAGLTGLALGTLSAPTRAQPAAGSEPVLLTVTGAVGKPNRGALDHALDQMMAKQGIEFKQATTFTASSLARLPAITIRPRLEYDSKPHDLSGPLLTTVLEAAGVTLQPTRPIELRAVDGYNVTLTVAEIRDRQMIVATHLDGKPMGLGGLGPQWAVYDPEHIPSLKGKPLNEGFAKCPWGLYHIGVKAA
;
A
#
# COMPACT_ATOMS: atom_id res chain seq x y z
N MET A 1 -37.33 -53.21 18.96
CA MET A 1 -37.52 -53.23 20.43
C MET A 1 -36.46 -52.32 21.01
N GLU A 2 -36.74 -51.16 21.60
CA GLU A 2 -37.98 -50.68 22.21
C GLU A 2 -38.12 -49.17 22.00
N LYS A 3 -39.33 -48.77 21.57
CA LYS A 3 -39.82 -47.40 21.54
C LYS A 3 -40.23 -47.00 22.95
N ARG A 4 -39.93 -45.77 23.38
CA ARG A 4 -40.78 -45.07 24.36
C ARG A 4 -40.87 -43.60 24.00
N ASP A 5 -41.97 -43.27 23.35
CA ASP A 5 -42.53 -41.93 23.22
C ASP A 5 -42.84 -41.35 24.61
N PHE A 6 -42.60 -40.06 24.81
CA PHE A 6 -43.36 -39.28 25.79
C PHE A 6 -43.53 -37.82 25.34
N MET A 7 -44.73 -37.57 24.82
CA MET A 7 -45.60 -36.39 24.93
C MET A 7 -45.01 -34.98 24.84
N THR A 8 -45.45 -34.32 23.77
CA THR A 8 -45.66 -32.88 23.59
C THR A 8 -46.13 -32.11 24.82
N LEU A 9 -45.50 -30.95 25.05
CA LEU A 9 -46.18 -29.79 25.64
C LEU A 9 -45.90 -28.57 24.76
N ALA A 10 -46.95 -28.12 24.06
CA ALA A 10 -46.96 -26.87 23.32
C ALA A 10 -47.07 -25.71 24.33
N GLY A 11 -46.05 -24.86 24.37
CA GLY A 11 -46.07 -23.59 25.10
C GLY A 11 -45.91 -22.44 24.10
N LEU A 12 -47.03 -21.81 23.74
CA LEU A 12 -47.06 -20.53 23.03
C LEU A 12 -46.68 -19.42 24.01
N THR A 13 -45.45 -18.89 23.92
CA THR A 13 -45.09 -17.63 24.58
C THR A 13 -44.16 -16.80 23.71
N GLY A 14 -44.72 -15.75 23.11
CA GLY A 14 -44.05 -14.46 22.84
C GLY A 14 -42.95 -14.43 21.78
N LEU A 15 -43.33 -14.09 20.54
CA LEU A 15 -42.42 -13.46 19.58
C LEU A 15 -42.04 -12.06 20.08
N ALA A 16 -41.03 -11.97 20.95
CA ALA A 16 -40.29 -10.74 21.12
C ALA A 16 -39.30 -10.64 19.94
N LEU A 17 -39.68 -9.88 18.92
CA LEU A 17 -38.76 -9.36 17.90
C LEU A 17 -37.80 -8.36 18.59
N GLY A 18 -36.87 -8.90 19.38
CA GLY A 18 -35.70 -8.16 19.82
C GLY A 18 -34.86 -7.90 18.58
N THR A 19 -34.77 -6.65 18.16
CA THR A 19 -33.78 -6.21 17.18
C THR A 19 -32.40 -6.51 17.76
N LEU A 20 -31.79 -7.61 17.31
CA LEU A 20 -30.39 -7.88 17.55
C LEU A 20 -29.60 -6.79 16.81
N SER A 21 -29.32 -5.70 17.52
CA SER A 21 -28.33 -4.72 17.09
C SER A 21 -27.00 -5.46 17.00
N ALA A 22 -26.59 -5.79 15.77
CA ALA A 22 -25.24 -6.28 15.52
C ALA A 22 -24.26 -5.27 16.16
N PRO A 23 -23.22 -5.74 16.88
CA PRO A 23 -22.25 -4.82 17.46
C PRO A 23 -21.64 -4.03 16.30
N THR A 24 -21.91 -2.73 16.25
CA THR A 24 -21.18 -1.81 15.39
C THR A 24 -19.72 -1.94 15.79
N ARG A 25 -18.91 -2.59 14.95
CA ARG A 25 -17.46 -2.64 15.15
C ARG A 25 -16.98 -1.20 15.18
N ALA A 26 -16.61 -0.72 16.36
CA ALA A 26 -16.07 0.62 16.53
C ALA A 26 -14.92 0.78 15.54
N GLN A 27 -15.04 1.78 14.67
CA GLN A 27 -13.99 2.12 13.74
C GLN A 27 -12.78 2.56 14.58
N PRO A 28 -11.58 2.00 14.35
CA PRO A 28 -10.40 2.35 15.15
C PRO A 28 -10.23 3.87 15.14
N ALA A 29 -10.01 4.47 16.31
CA ALA A 29 -9.76 5.90 16.41
C ALA A 29 -8.59 6.28 15.48
N ALA A 30 -8.72 7.39 14.76
CA ALA A 30 -7.65 7.93 13.92
C ALA A 30 -6.38 8.06 14.77
N GLY A 31 -5.40 7.17 14.54
CA GLY A 31 -4.19 7.02 15.37
C GLY A 31 -3.86 5.59 15.83
N SER A 32 -4.71 4.60 15.56
CA SER A 32 -4.55 3.21 16.06
C SER A 32 -4.08 2.17 15.03
N GLU A 33 -3.83 2.58 13.78
CA GLU A 33 -3.27 1.70 12.75
C GLU A 33 -1.76 1.93 12.56
N PRO A 34 -0.97 0.87 12.29
CA PRO A 34 0.43 1.03 11.91
C PRO A 34 0.60 1.91 10.67
N VAL A 35 1.58 2.81 10.72
CA VAL A 35 2.06 3.53 9.54
C VAL A 35 2.84 2.54 8.66
N LEU A 36 2.49 2.49 7.38
CA LEU A 36 3.10 1.57 6.41
C LEU A 36 3.96 2.28 5.35
N LEU A 37 3.66 3.54 5.06
CA LEU A 37 4.38 4.35 4.08
C LEU A 37 4.61 5.77 4.62
N THR A 38 5.82 6.30 4.48
CA THR A 38 6.16 7.67 4.86
C THR A 38 6.72 8.43 3.66
N VAL A 39 6.14 9.59 3.36
CA VAL A 39 6.59 10.53 2.33
C VAL A 39 7.28 11.71 3.00
N THR A 40 8.53 11.97 2.66
CA THR A 40 9.34 13.05 3.24
C THR A 40 9.80 14.06 2.18
N GLY A 41 10.44 15.14 2.61
CA GLY A 41 10.96 16.18 1.72
C GLY A 41 9.93 17.27 1.44
N ALA A 42 9.75 17.64 0.17
CA ALA A 42 8.83 18.71 -0.25
C ALA A 42 7.34 18.28 -0.21
N VAL A 43 6.84 17.95 0.98
CA VAL A 43 5.43 17.62 1.25
C VAL A 43 4.63 18.86 1.66
N GLY A 44 3.37 18.94 1.22
CA GLY A 44 2.47 20.07 1.50
C GLY A 44 1.39 19.77 2.55
N LYS A 45 1.23 18.51 2.97
CA LYS A 45 0.21 18.06 3.94
C LYS A 45 0.81 17.18 5.05
N PRO A 46 1.79 17.68 5.82
CA PRO A 46 2.43 16.90 6.87
C PRO A 46 1.42 16.49 7.95
N ASN A 47 1.54 15.24 8.43
CA ASN A 47 0.76 14.71 9.56
C ASN A 47 1.67 14.02 10.59
N ARG A 48 2.99 14.19 10.45
CA ARG A 48 4.02 13.67 11.33
C ARG A 48 5.16 14.69 11.47
N GLY A 49 5.70 14.78 12.69
CA GLY A 49 6.88 15.60 13.01
C GLY A 49 8.20 15.04 12.46
N ALA A 50 9.31 15.44 13.08
CA ALA A 50 10.65 15.05 12.67
C ALA A 50 10.92 13.56 12.88
N LEU A 51 11.99 13.07 12.23
CA LEU A 51 12.58 11.77 12.55
C LEU A 51 12.94 11.71 14.04
N ASP A 52 12.56 10.62 14.69
CA ASP A 52 13.01 10.27 16.03
C ASP A 52 14.15 9.25 15.90
N HIS A 53 15.39 9.66 16.11
CA HIS A 53 16.55 8.75 16.01
C HIS A 53 16.51 7.57 16.99
N ALA A 54 15.75 7.65 18.08
CA ALA A 54 15.60 6.57 19.04
C ALA A 54 14.52 5.57 18.61
N LEU A 55 13.41 6.04 18.02
CA LEU A 55 12.26 5.19 17.68
C LEU A 55 12.20 4.79 16.20
N ASP A 56 12.74 5.61 15.30
CA ASP A 56 12.74 5.39 13.85
C ASP A 56 14.00 4.67 13.37
N GLN A 57 14.38 3.61 14.07
CA GLN A 57 15.66 2.91 13.89
C GLN A 57 15.96 2.52 12.44
N MET A 58 14.97 2.04 11.68
CA MET A 58 15.17 1.65 10.28
C MET A 58 15.51 2.86 9.40
N MET A 59 14.76 3.96 9.54
CA MET A 59 15.00 5.19 8.78
C MET A 59 16.34 5.81 9.14
N ALA A 60 16.65 5.89 10.44
CA ALA A 60 17.93 6.41 10.93
C ALA A 60 19.12 5.59 10.42
N LYS A 61 19.05 4.24 10.48
CA LYS A 61 20.11 3.35 9.95
C LYS A 61 20.26 3.43 8.43
N GLN A 62 19.19 3.79 7.72
CA GLN A 62 19.22 4.01 6.27
C GLN A 62 19.54 5.46 5.88
N GLY A 63 19.87 6.33 6.86
CA GLY A 63 20.31 7.70 6.62
C GLY A 63 19.19 8.65 6.16
N ILE A 64 17.93 8.34 6.48
CA ILE A 64 16.78 9.15 6.10
C ILE A 64 16.58 10.22 7.17
N GLU A 65 16.56 11.48 6.75
CA GLU A 65 16.36 12.64 7.61
C GLU A 65 15.15 13.46 7.17
N PHE A 66 14.35 13.95 8.12
CA PHE A 66 13.24 14.86 7.85
C PHE A 66 12.79 15.61 9.11
N LYS A 67 12.28 16.83 8.90
CA LYS A 67 11.65 17.65 9.96
C LYS A 67 10.14 17.44 10.07
N GLN A 68 9.53 16.95 8.99
CA GLN A 68 8.11 16.65 8.86
C GLN A 68 7.89 15.65 7.74
N ALA A 69 6.79 14.91 7.81
CA ALA A 69 6.43 13.91 6.81
C ALA A 69 4.91 13.77 6.67
N THR A 70 4.48 13.16 5.56
CA THR A 70 3.13 12.60 5.44
C THR A 70 3.21 11.09 5.57
N THR A 71 2.46 10.52 6.50
CA THR A 71 2.35 9.08 6.71
C THR A 71 1.03 8.53 6.23
N PHE A 72 1.08 7.28 5.78
CA PHE A 72 -0.07 6.53 5.33
C PHE A 72 -0.14 5.18 6.06
N THR A 73 -1.30 4.89 6.63
CA THR A 73 -1.69 3.55 7.12
C THR A 73 -2.34 2.75 5.99
N ALA A 74 -2.56 1.44 6.19
CA ALA A 74 -3.27 0.60 5.24
C ALA A 74 -4.64 1.19 4.85
N SER A 75 -5.45 1.62 5.83
CA SER A 75 -6.77 2.19 5.52
C SER A 75 -6.67 3.50 4.75
N SER A 76 -5.63 4.32 4.99
CA SER A 76 -5.45 5.57 4.26
C SER A 76 -5.06 5.35 2.80
N LEU A 77 -4.22 4.34 2.51
CA LEU A 77 -3.90 3.95 1.13
C LEU A 77 -5.13 3.36 0.43
N ALA A 78 -5.93 2.55 1.13
CA ALA A 78 -7.14 1.95 0.59
C ALA A 78 -8.26 2.96 0.27
N ARG A 79 -8.21 4.18 0.85
CA ARG A 79 -9.15 5.27 0.53
C ARG A 79 -8.79 6.02 -0.76
N LEU A 80 -7.56 5.85 -1.27
CA LEU A 80 -7.16 6.47 -2.53
C LEU A 80 -7.73 5.67 -3.70
N PRO A 81 -8.12 6.32 -4.81
CA PRO A 81 -8.54 5.62 -6.02
C PRO A 81 -7.47 4.61 -6.48
N ALA A 82 -7.87 3.35 -6.63
CA ALA A 82 -6.99 2.26 -7.04
C ALA A 82 -7.24 1.87 -8.50
N ILE A 83 -6.18 1.41 -9.15
CA ILE A 83 -6.24 0.75 -10.46
C ILE A 83 -5.65 -0.66 -10.34
N THR A 84 -5.87 -1.49 -11.35
CA THR A 84 -5.28 -2.82 -11.47
C THR A 84 -4.42 -2.88 -12.73
N ILE A 85 -3.21 -3.44 -12.60
CA ILE A 85 -2.33 -3.82 -13.71
C ILE A 85 -2.13 -5.34 -13.68
N ARG A 86 -1.74 -5.93 -14.82
CA ARG A 86 -1.56 -7.38 -14.94
C ARG A 86 -0.21 -7.78 -15.54
N PRO A 87 0.92 -7.40 -14.91
CA PRO A 87 2.23 -7.76 -15.40
C PRO A 87 2.52 -9.26 -15.23
N ARG A 88 3.44 -9.74 -16.06
CA ARG A 88 4.15 -11.00 -15.83
C ARG A 88 5.26 -10.78 -14.81
N LEU A 89 5.25 -11.49 -13.69
CA LEU A 89 6.24 -11.28 -12.63
C LEU A 89 7.54 -12.04 -12.89
N GLU A 90 8.68 -11.44 -12.53
CA GLU A 90 10.00 -12.06 -12.69
C GLU A 90 10.23 -13.32 -11.82
N TYR A 91 9.52 -13.45 -10.71
CA TYR A 91 9.75 -14.50 -9.72
C TYR A 91 9.18 -15.86 -10.10
N ASP A 92 8.08 -15.89 -10.85
CA ASP A 92 7.43 -17.12 -11.29
C ASP A 92 7.04 -17.13 -12.78
N SER A 93 7.33 -16.03 -13.49
CA SER A 93 7.04 -15.83 -14.92
C SER A 93 5.56 -15.90 -15.30
N LYS A 94 4.64 -15.69 -14.35
CA LYS A 94 3.19 -15.72 -14.57
C LYS A 94 2.56 -14.33 -14.52
N PRO A 95 1.43 -14.12 -15.22
CA PRO A 95 0.63 -12.91 -15.07
C PRO A 95 -0.08 -12.89 -13.72
N HIS A 96 -0.01 -11.76 -13.01
CA HIS A 96 -0.67 -11.54 -11.72
C HIS A 96 -1.44 -10.22 -11.70
N ASP A 97 -2.57 -10.18 -11.00
CA ASP A 97 -3.31 -8.93 -10.80
C ASP A 97 -2.70 -8.17 -9.62
N LEU A 98 -2.12 -7.00 -9.90
CA LEU A 98 -1.62 -6.08 -8.88
C LEU A 98 -2.52 -4.86 -8.82
N SER A 99 -2.98 -4.51 -7.61
CA SER A 99 -3.87 -3.35 -7.45
C SER A 99 -3.46 -2.43 -6.31
N GLY A 100 -3.65 -1.13 -6.53
CA GLY A 100 -3.36 -0.06 -5.59
C GLY A 100 -3.48 1.31 -6.24
N PRO A 101 -3.31 2.40 -5.48
CA PRO A 101 -3.32 3.74 -6.04
C PRO A 101 -2.13 4.00 -6.97
N LEU A 102 -2.31 4.91 -7.92
CA LEU A 102 -1.18 5.47 -8.65
C LEU A 102 -0.20 6.13 -7.68
N LEU A 103 1.10 5.99 -7.94
CA LEU A 103 2.13 6.64 -7.14
C LEU A 103 2.00 8.17 -7.19
N THR A 104 1.56 8.72 -8.32
CA THR A 104 1.21 10.15 -8.45
C THR A 104 0.08 10.57 -7.52
N THR A 105 -0.95 9.74 -7.35
CA THR A 105 -2.07 10.01 -6.44
C THR A 105 -1.65 9.97 -4.98
N VAL A 106 -0.72 9.08 -4.61
CA VAL A 106 -0.11 9.07 -3.26
C VAL A 106 0.69 10.35 -3.01
N LEU A 107 1.49 10.80 -3.98
CA LEU A 107 2.24 12.05 -3.89
C LEU A 107 1.32 13.27 -3.75
N GLU A 108 0.25 13.36 -4.55
CA GLU A 108 -0.76 14.42 -4.44
C GLU A 108 -1.48 14.42 -3.09
N ALA A 109 -1.78 13.23 -2.55
CA ALA A 109 -2.36 13.09 -1.21
C ALA A 109 -1.41 13.62 -0.12
N ALA A 110 -0.09 13.51 -0.31
CA ALA A 110 0.94 14.14 0.54
C ALA A 110 1.16 15.64 0.27
N GLY A 111 0.37 16.25 -0.63
CA GLY A 111 0.47 17.66 -0.99
C GLY A 111 1.69 18.00 -1.84
N VAL A 112 2.26 17.01 -2.52
CA VAL A 112 3.42 17.20 -3.39
C VAL A 112 2.95 17.80 -4.71
N THR A 113 3.53 18.95 -5.11
CA THR A 113 3.32 19.48 -6.48
C THR A 113 3.92 18.48 -7.48
N LEU A 114 3.34 18.19 -8.64
CA LEU A 114 3.92 17.19 -9.57
C LEU A 114 4.66 17.83 -10.76
N GLN A 115 5.83 18.43 -10.50
CA GLN A 115 6.69 18.96 -11.57
C GLN A 115 7.41 17.82 -12.30
N PRO A 116 7.39 17.77 -13.66
CA PRO A 116 7.91 16.62 -14.42
C PRO A 116 9.33 16.17 -14.08
N THR A 117 10.25 17.12 -13.85
CA THR A 117 11.68 16.86 -13.58
C THR A 117 11.98 16.53 -12.12
N ARG A 118 11.00 16.67 -11.22
CA ARG A 118 11.19 16.46 -9.78
C ARG A 118 11.69 15.03 -9.52
N PRO A 119 12.82 14.85 -8.82
CA PRO A 119 13.27 13.53 -8.41
C PRO A 119 12.44 13.00 -7.24
N ILE A 120 12.00 11.75 -7.38
CA ILE A 120 11.29 10.97 -6.38
C ILE A 120 12.12 9.72 -6.09
N GLU A 121 12.63 9.64 -4.86
CA GLU A 121 13.34 8.47 -4.35
C GLU A 121 12.32 7.49 -3.77
N LEU A 122 12.39 6.23 -4.18
CA LEU A 122 11.55 5.13 -3.69
C LEU A 122 12.43 4.14 -2.96
N ARG A 123 12.06 3.78 -1.73
CA ARG A 123 12.91 2.95 -0.86
C ARG A 123 12.14 1.81 -0.21
N ALA A 124 12.74 0.62 -0.33
CA ALA A 124 12.28 -0.63 0.24
C ALA A 124 12.86 -0.86 1.64
N VAL A 125 12.19 -1.72 2.42
CA VAL A 125 12.58 -2.08 3.79
C VAL A 125 13.99 -2.66 3.91
N ASP A 126 14.49 -3.34 2.87
CA ASP A 126 15.82 -3.94 2.80
C ASP A 126 16.93 -2.92 2.48
N GLY A 127 16.57 -1.66 2.22
CA GLY A 127 17.48 -0.58 1.86
C GLY A 127 17.66 -0.38 0.35
N TYR A 128 17.09 -1.25 -0.49
CA TYR A 128 17.05 -1.04 -1.93
C TYR A 128 16.31 0.25 -2.24
N ASN A 129 16.89 1.07 -3.12
CA ASN A 129 16.32 2.35 -3.50
C ASN A 129 16.56 2.66 -4.97
N VAL A 130 15.61 3.39 -5.55
CA VAL A 130 15.67 3.88 -6.92
C VAL A 130 15.19 5.33 -6.94
N THR A 131 15.67 6.10 -7.91
CA THR A 131 15.17 7.46 -8.15
C THR A 131 14.57 7.52 -9.55
N LEU A 132 13.36 8.08 -9.64
CA LEU A 132 12.68 8.39 -10.88
C LEU A 132 12.24 9.85 -10.87
N THR A 133 12.08 10.44 -12.05
CA THR A 133 11.38 11.71 -12.19
C THR A 133 9.86 11.50 -12.12
N VAL A 134 9.11 12.55 -11.76
CA VAL A 134 7.63 12.52 -11.84
C VAL A 134 7.15 12.18 -13.26
N ALA A 135 7.84 12.65 -14.30
CA ALA A 135 7.54 12.29 -15.68
C ALA A 135 7.65 10.77 -15.91
N GLU A 136 8.77 10.16 -15.53
CA GLU A 136 8.95 8.71 -15.67
C GLU A 136 7.90 7.91 -14.88
N ILE A 137 7.55 8.35 -13.67
CA ILE A 137 6.51 7.71 -12.85
C ILE A 137 5.16 7.75 -13.57
N ARG A 138 4.81 8.90 -14.17
CA ARG A 138 3.56 9.09 -14.91
C ARG A 138 3.53 8.25 -16.18
N ASP A 139 4.61 8.30 -16.97
CA ASP A 139 4.70 7.58 -18.24
C ASP A 139 4.63 6.07 -18.05
N ARG A 140 5.14 5.57 -16.93
CA ARG A 140 5.07 4.15 -16.54
C ARG A 140 3.77 3.77 -15.86
N GLN A 141 2.91 4.74 -15.53
CA GLN A 141 1.70 4.55 -14.74
C GLN A 141 1.96 3.75 -13.45
N MET A 142 3.07 4.06 -12.74
CA MET A 142 3.46 3.30 -11.56
C MET A 142 2.36 3.34 -10.50
N ILE A 143 2.07 2.18 -9.91
CA ILE A 143 1.19 2.04 -8.76
C ILE A 143 1.99 1.77 -7.50
N VAL A 144 1.40 2.11 -6.35
CA VAL A 144 1.77 1.56 -5.05
C VAL A 144 0.84 0.37 -4.81
N ALA A 145 1.20 -0.79 -5.35
CA ALA A 145 0.40 -2.00 -5.21
C ALA A 145 0.33 -2.41 -3.74
N THR A 146 -0.90 -2.69 -3.27
CA THR A 146 -1.18 -3.17 -1.91
C THR A 146 -1.82 -4.54 -1.91
N HIS A 147 -2.26 -5.02 -3.09
CA HIS A 147 -2.84 -6.34 -3.27
C HIS A 147 -2.20 -7.05 -4.46
N LEU A 148 -2.06 -8.37 -4.32
CA LEU A 148 -1.65 -9.32 -5.35
C LEU A 148 -2.72 -10.42 -5.44
N ASP A 149 -3.29 -10.61 -6.62
CA ASP A 149 -4.40 -11.50 -6.91
C ASP A 149 -5.57 -11.34 -5.92
N GLY A 150 -5.93 -10.07 -5.66
CA GLY A 150 -7.01 -9.69 -4.75
C GLY A 150 -6.72 -9.87 -3.26
N LYS A 151 -5.53 -10.36 -2.88
CA LYS A 151 -5.14 -10.54 -1.48
C LYS A 151 -4.21 -9.41 -1.01
N PRO A 152 -4.37 -8.88 0.22
CA PRO A 152 -3.43 -7.91 0.78
C PRO A 152 -2.00 -8.46 0.77
N MET A 153 -1.04 -7.63 0.38
CA MET A 153 0.37 -8.00 0.32
C MET A 153 0.99 -7.93 1.72
N GLY A 154 1.67 -9.00 2.14
CA GLY A 154 2.34 -9.09 3.44
C GLY A 154 3.81 -8.72 3.37
N LEU A 155 4.35 -8.22 4.49
CA LEU A 155 5.79 -8.21 4.73
C LEU A 155 6.30 -9.67 4.80
N GLY A 156 7.44 -9.96 4.18
CA GLY A 156 7.95 -11.32 3.96
C GLY A 156 7.58 -11.91 2.59
N GLY A 157 6.69 -11.24 1.85
CA GLY A 157 6.51 -11.40 0.40
C GLY A 157 6.93 -10.13 -0.35
N LEU A 158 6.18 -9.77 -1.39
CA LEU A 158 6.41 -8.54 -2.17
C LEU A 158 5.79 -7.27 -1.51
N GLY A 159 5.19 -7.40 -0.33
CA GLY A 159 4.55 -6.32 0.42
C GLY A 159 5.44 -5.71 1.51
N PRO A 160 4.88 -4.84 2.37
CA PRO A 160 3.46 -4.51 2.51
C PRO A 160 2.89 -3.62 1.39
N GLN A 161 3.73 -2.92 0.64
CA GLN A 161 3.38 -2.35 -0.66
C GLN A 161 4.54 -2.51 -1.65
N TRP A 162 4.24 -2.35 -2.94
CA TRP A 162 5.22 -2.42 -4.02
C TRP A 162 5.04 -1.24 -4.97
N ALA A 163 6.08 -0.43 -5.18
CA ALA A 163 6.09 0.50 -6.30
C ALA A 163 6.37 -0.27 -7.59
N VAL A 164 5.39 -0.37 -8.49
CA VAL A 164 5.45 -1.27 -9.64
C VAL A 164 4.67 -0.74 -10.84
N TYR A 165 5.10 -1.12 -12.03
CA TYR A 165 4.41 -0.88 -13.29
C TYR A 165 4.42 -2.16 -14.12
N ASP A 166 3.71 -2.18 -15.24
CA ASP A 166 3.76 -3.28 -16.19
C ASP A 166 4.89 -3.08 -17.21
N PRO A 167 5.99 -3.86 -17.15
CA PRO A 167 7.11 -3.68 -18.07
C PRO A 167 6.74 -3.98 -19.52
N GLU A 168 5.75 -4.85 -19.78
CA GLU A 168 5.32 -5.21 -21.13
C GLU A 168 4.65 -4.01 -21.85
N HIS A 169 4.14 -3.02 -21.11
CA HIS A 169 3.58 -1.78 -21.63
C HIS A 169 4.60 -0.64 -21.82
N ILE A 170 5.89 -0.86 -21.51
CA ILE A 170 6.93 0.16 -21.64
C ILE A 170 7.75 -0.09 -22.92
N PRO A 171 7.66 0.78 -23.94
CA PRO A 171 8.34 0.55 -25.23
C PRO A 171 9.85 0.32 -25.12
N SER A 172 10.52 1.02 -24.20
CA SER A 172 11.98 0.89 -23.98
C SER A 172 12.40 -0.41 -23.28
N LEU A 173 11.44 -1.20 -22.78
CA LEU A 173 11.70 -2.49 -22.14
C LEU A 173 11.35 -3.68 -23.04
N LYS A 174 10.80 -3.44 -24.23
CA LYS A 174 10.40 -4.50 -25.15
C LYS A 174 11.59 -5.37 -25.55
N GLY A 175 11.44 -6.69 -25.38
CA GLY A 175 12.47 -7.68 -25.76
C GLY A 175 13.62 -7.84 -24.77
N LYS A 176 13.62 -7.08 -23.66
CA LYS A 176 14.59 -7.27 -22.58
C LYS A 176 14.28 -8.50 -21.73
N PRO A 177 15.28 -9.07 -21.05
CA PRO A 177 15.06 -10.07 -20.00
C PRO A 177 14.03 -9.60 -18.96
N LEU A 178 13.18 -10.53 -18.49
CA LEU A 178 12.06 -10.21 -17.60
C LEU A 178 12.49 -9.47 -16.32
N ASN A 179 13.63 -9.86 -15.75
CA ASN A 179 14.17 -9.26 -14.55
C ASN A 179 14.62 -7.80 -14.74
N GLU A 180 15.09 -7.42 -15.93
CA GLU A 180 15.39 -6.02 -16.23
C GLU A 180 14.14 -5.13 -16.22
N GLY A 181 12.96 -5.72 -16.44
CA GLY A 181 11.69 -5.01 -16.43
C GLY A 181 11.34 -4.38 -15.08
N PHE A 182 11.77 -5.02 -13.99
CA PHE A 182 11.44 -4.65 -12.61
C PHE A 182 12.57 -3.93 -11.86
N ALA A 183 13.67 -3.59 -12.53
CA ALA A 183 14.81 -2.90 -11.93
C ALA A 183 14.51 -1.48 -11.37
N LYS A 184 13.30 -0.95 -11.57
CA LYS A 184 12.82 0.30 -10.95
C LYS A 184 11.60 0.08 -10.04
N CYS A 185 11.37 -1.16 -9.59
CA CYS A 185 10.18 -1.57 -8.87
C CYS A 185 10.54 -2.11 -7.46
N PRO A 186 10.81 -1.25 -6.46
CA PRO A 186 11.14 -1.68 -5.11
C PRO A 186 9.91 -2.28 -4.39
N TRP A 187 9.93 -3.58 -4.12
CA TRP A 187 8.94 -4.25 -3.25
C TRP A 187 9.28 -4.02 -1.78
N GLY A 188 8.29 -4.14 -0.90
CA GLY A 188 8.44 -3.69 0.48
C GLY A 188 8.71 -2.19 0.59
N LEU A 189 8.10 -1.40 -0.31
CA LEU A 189 8.15 0.06 -0.25
C LEU A 189 7.67 0.51 1.12
N TYR A 190 8.41 1.41 1.76
CA TYR A 190 8.02 1.98 3.05
C TYR A 190 8.32 3.48 3.15
N HIS A 191 9.16 3.99 2.25
CA HIS A 191 9.57 5.39 2.22
C HIS A 191 9.60 5.94 0.79
N ILE A 192 9.14 7.19 0.65
CA ILE A 192 9.27 8.00 -0.55
C ILE A 192 9.92 9.34 -0.19
N GLY A 193 11.05 9.65 -0.81
CA GLY A 193 11.75 10.92 -0.66
C GLY A 193 11.44 11.87 -1.81
N VAL A 194 10.80 13.01 -1.52
CA VAL A 194 10.54 14.06 -2.51
C VAL A 194 11.68 15.08 -2.46
N LYS A 195 12.59 15.04 -3.43
CA LYS A 195 13.72 15.97 -3.49
C LYS A 195 13.27 17.36 -3.92
N ALA A 196 14.09 18.37 -3.66
CA ALA A 196 13.88 19.70 -4.24
C ALA A 196 13.88 19.61 -5.77
N ALA A 197 13.13 20.52 -6.41
CA ALA A 197 13.06 20.62 -7.86
C ALA A 197 14.37 21.13 -8.47
#